data_AF-A0A345QYJ1-F1
#
_entry.id   AF-A0A345QYJ1-F1
#
_cell.length_a   1.000
_cell.length_b   1.000
_cell.length_c   1.000
_cell.angle_alpha   90.00
_cell.angle_beta   90.00
_cell.angle_gamma   90.00
#
_symmetry.space_group_name_H-M   'P 1'
#
loop_
_entity.id
_entity.type
_entity.pdbx_description
1 polymer ?
#
loop_
_entity_poly.entity_id
_entity_poly.type
_entity_poly.pdbx_seq_one_letter_code
_entity_poly.pdbx_strand_id
1 'polypeptide(L)'
;MGSIATEGRDLSSEQPELFPVDLLGGKAPKSVFVFEGGRIPERGVGPPPSQTNSKSKLIAEYLSNFQRVTNGGMYIDGFAAPQSRGHEEAWTARRVLEVEPKRIRNFWLCDIDPAGIKQLRTLKAEHHREPRSRRVFVHEGDFNEIVHDILKSDRFTPRAAIFALLDQRNTECHWSTVKALANRGGRTKIELMYFLGASWLHRSLTQSKTPDRIAEIDRWWGGPEWTSLKNLTQIGMVDQVAARFSFELGYKHVNAFPIFQNDTGKKRSFYLIHASDHPEAPKLMTRAYLKTVGSVEGTIADGQTNLPW
;
A
#
# COMPACT_ATOMS: atom_id res chain seq x y z
N MET A 1 35.62 53.13 19.11
CA MET A 1 35.40 52.90 17.66
C MET A 1 35.75 51.46 17.37
N GLY A 2 34.81 50.69 16.84
CA GLY A 2 34.99 49.27 16.56
C GLY A 2 33.63 48.59 16.36
N SER A 3 33.06 48.81 15.17
CA SER A 3 31.84 48.15 14.69
C SER A 3 32.17 46.69 14.35
N ILE A 4 31.43 45.72 14.90
CA ILE A 4 31.48 44.32 14.48
C ILE A 4 30.18 44.05 13.73
N ALA A 5 30.30 43.91 12.41
CA ALA A 5 29.24 43.44 11.54
C ALA A 5 29.03 41.94 11.78
N THR A 6 27.81 41.54 12.12
CA THR A 6 27.38 40.14 12.10
C THR A 6 26.87 39.80 10.70
N GLU A 7 27.65 39.04 9.93
CA GLU A 7 27.20 38.35 8.73
C GLU A 7 26.22 37.23 9.10
N GLY A 8 25.03 37.27 8.50
CA GLY A 8 24.04 36.19 8.58
C GLY A 8 24.52 34.99 7.76
N ARG A 9 24.61 33.82 8.41
CA ARG A 9 24.77 32.55 7.70
C ARG A 9 23.40 32.07 7.22
N ASP A 10 23.26 32.03 5.91
CA ASP A 10 22.21 31.33 5.20
C ASP A 10 22.35 29.81 5.43
N LEU A 11 21.37 29.21 6.11
CA LEU A 11 21.32 27.78 6.45
C LEU A 11 20.57 26.95 5.39
N SER A 12 20.36 27.49 4.19
CA SER A 12 19.56 26.81 3.14
C SER A 12 20.36 25.90 2.20
N SER A 13 21.69 25.76 2.34
CA SER A 13 22.52 25.05 1.34
C SER A 13 23.26 23.80 1.83
N GLU A 14 22.97 23.25 3.02
CA GLU A 14 23.62 22.02 3.50
C GLU A 14 22.61 20.90 3.75
N GLN A 15 22.10 20.28 2.68
CA GLN A 15 21.62 18.91 2.73
C GLN A 15 22.71 18.00 2.16
N PRO A 16 23.37 17.15 2.96
CA PRO A 16 24.34 16.21 2.41
C PRO A 16 23.60 15.19 1.53
N GLU A 17 24.03 15.05 0.28
CA GLU A 17 23.63 13.94 -0.57
C GLU A 17 23.91 12.62 0.17
N LEU A 18 22.84 11.90 0.52
CA LEU A 18 22.89 10.70 1.38
C LEU A 18 23.42 9.44 0.66
N PHE A 19 24.03 9.60 -0.52
CA PHE A 19 24.62 8.52 -1.30
C PHE A 19 26.04 8.91 -1.73
N PRO A 20 27.10 8.30 -1.16
CA PRO A 20 28.43 8.41 -1.73
C PRO A 20 28.43 7.86 -3.16
N VAL A 21 28.94 8.67 -4.09
CA VAL A 21 29.08 8.39 -5.53
C VAL A 21 29.87 7.08 -5.80
N ASP A 22 30.61 6.57 -4.82
CA ASP A 22 31.46 5.38 -4.95
C ASP A 22 30.76 4.02 -4.79
N LEU A 23 29.44 3.97 -4.60
CA LEU A 23 28.67 2.70 -4.70
C LEU A 23 28.25 2.35 -6.15
N LEU A 24 28.59 3.20 -7.13
CA LEU A 24 28.19 3.05 -8.54
C LEU A 24 29.13 2.16 -9.39
N GLY A 25 30.19 1.58 -8.81
CA GLY A 25 31.16 0.73 -9.52
C GLY A 25 30.96 -0.78 -9.39
N GLY A 26 30.07 -1.25 -8.52
CA GLY A 26 29.80 -2.67 -8.34
C GLY A 26 28.61 -3.10 -9.18
N LYS A 27 28.74 -4.16 -9.99
CA LYS A 27 27.57 -4.87 -10.56
C LYS A 27 26.52 -5.00 -9.47
N ALA A 28 25.36 -4.38 -9.66
CA ALA A 28 24.23 -4.50 -8.75
C ALA A 28 24.06 -5.99 -8.43
N PRO A 29 24.14 -6.42 -7.16
CA PRO A 29 23.85 -7.80 -6.85
C PRO A 29 22.45 -8.05 -7.37
N LYS A 30 22.31 -9.02 -8.27
CA LYS A 30 21.00 -9.54 -8.68
C LYS A 30 20.36 -10.02 -7.39
N SER A 31 19.54 -9.18 -6.76
CA SER A 31 18.54 -9.58 -5.79
C SER A 31 17.52 -10.41 -6.57
N VAL A 32 17.91 -11.65 -6.87
CA VAL A 32 16.95 -12.70 -7.12
C VAL A 32 16.20 -12.79 -5.80
N PHE A 33 14.91 -12.47 -5.80
CA PHE A 33 14.02 -12.98 -4.78
C PHE A 33 14.07 -14.51 -4.90
N VAL A 34 15.10 -15.13 -4.33
CA VAL A 34 15.12 -16.57 -4.12
C VAL A 34 14.20 -16.76 -2.92
N PHE A 35 13.01 -17.27 -3.21
CA PHE A 35 12.11 -17.82 -2.22
C PHE A 35 12.75 -19.11 -1.67
N GLU A 36 13.84 -18.97 -0.89
CA GLU A 36 14.46 -20.10 -0.22
C GLU A 36 13.65 -20.38 1.06
N GLY A 37 12.67 -21.28 0.93
CA GLY A 37 11.92 -21.81 2.08
C GLY A 37 10.39 -21.83 1.97
N GLY A 38 9.79 -21.39 0.86
CA GLY A 38 8.36 -21.58 0.63
C GLY A 38 8.05 -23.06 0.41
N ARG A 39 7.20 -23.67 1.26
CA ARG A 39 6.61 -24.97 0.95
C ARG A 39 5.94 -24.87 -0.43
N ILE A 40 6.41 -25.68 -1.38
CA ILE A 40 5.75 -25.87 -2.66
C ILE A 40 4.32 -26.35 -2.34
N PRO A 41 3.25 -25.71 -2.83
CA PRO A 41 1.89 -26.16 -2.57
C PRO A 41 1.75 -27.63 -2.99
N GLU A 42 0.95 -28.40 -2.23
CA GLU A 42 0.58 -29.76 -2.60
C GLU A 42 0.10 -29.81 -4.06
N ARG A 43 0.59 -30.81 -4.81
CA ARG A 43 0.26 -31.01 -6.23
C ARG A 43 -1.25 -30.86 -6.47
N GLY A 44 -1.68 -29.81 -7.17
CA GLY A 44 -3.06 -29.71 -7.67
C GLY A 44 -3.63 -28.29 -7.80
N VAL A 45 -3.09 -27.31 -7.07
CA VAL A 45 -3.49 -25.90 -7.23
C VAL A 45 -2.56 -25.28 -8.26
N GLY A 46 -3.08 -24.76 -9.38
CA GLY A 46 -2.26 -24.15 -10.45
C GLY A 46 -1.45 -22.93 -10.00
N PRO A 47 -0.88 -22.12 -10.91
CA PRO A 47 -0.23 -20.87 -10.50
C PRO A 47 -1.25 -19.90 -9.86
N PRO A 48 -0.82 -19.02 -8.95
CA PRO A 48 -1.70 -18.01 -8.37
C PRO A 48 -2.25 -17.07 -9.45
N PRO A 49 -3.45 -16.48 -9.24
CA PRO A 49 -3.95 -15.43 -10.12
C PRO A 49 -2.92 -14.32 -10.27
N SER A 50 -2.56 -14.00 -11.51
CA SER A 50 -1.50 -13.04 -11.87
C SER A 50 -1.67 -11.71 -11.15
N GLN A 51 -2.88 -11.15 -11.12
CA GLN A 51 -3.15 -9.88 -10.44
C GLN A 51 -2.92 -9.96 -8.93
N THR A 52 -3.37 -11.03 -8.26
CA THR A 52 -3.20 -11.19 -6.80
C THR A 52 -1.72 -11.32 -6.46
N ASN A 53 -0.98 -12.06 -7.30
CA ASN A 53 0.46 -12.19 -7.18
C ASN A 53 1.17 -10.84 -7.39
N SER A 54 0.85 -10.09 -8.44
CA SER A 54 1.48 -8.81 -8.75
C SER A 54 1.21 -7.75 -7.68
N LYS A 55 -0.05 -7.65 -7.19
CA LYS A 55 -0.41 -6.76 -6.07
C LYS A 55 0.48 -7.01 -4.86
N SER A 56 0.56 -8.26 -4.41
CA SER A 56 1.29 -8.57 -3.19
C SER A 56 2.82 -8.46 -3.35
N LYS A 57 3.37 -8.71 -4.55
CA LYS A 57 4.80 -8.42 -4.84
C LYS A 57 5.08 -6.92 -4.74
N LEU A 58 4.22 -6.09 -5.33
CA LEU A 58 4.38 -4.64 -5.33
C LEU A 58 4.42 -4.08 -3.91
N ILE A 59 3.47 -4.47 -3.05
CA ILE A 59 3.42 -4.01 -1.66
C ILE A 59 4.67 -4.48 -0.88
N ALA A 60 5.06 -5.74 -1.03
CA ALA A 60 6.25 -6.28 -0.36
C ALA A 60 7.53 -5.56 -0.79
N GLU A 61 7.69 -5.29 -2.08
CA GLU A 61 8.84 -4.57 -2.63
C GLU A 61 8.89 -3.11 -2.15
N TYR A 62 7.75 -2.42 -2.16
CA TYR A 62 7.66 -1.05 -1.66
C TYR A 62 8.06 -0.98 -0.17
N LEU A 63 7.51 -1.85 0.67
CA LEU A 63 7.85 -1.88 2.10
C LEU A 63 9.31 -2.28 2.35
N SER A 64 9.87 -3.18 1.55
CA SER A 64 11.30 -3.55 1.59
C SER A 64 12.20 -2.34 1.43
N ASN A 65 11.88 -1.49 0.45
CA ASN A 65 12.65 -0.29 0.16
C ASN A 65 12.40 0.80 1.22
N PHE A 66 11.15 1.03 1.61
CA PHE A 66 10.79 2.11 2.52
C PHE A 66 11.30 1.89 3.95
N GLN A 67 11.27 0.65 4.46
CA GLN A 67 11.77 0.38 5.81
C GLN A 67 13.29 0.51 5.93
N ARG A 68 14.04 0.49 4.81
CA ARG A 68 15.47 0.80 4.79
C ARG A 68 15.71 2.30 4.98
N VAL A 69 14.88 3.13 4.34
CA VAL A 69 14.92 4.61 4.45
C VAL A 69 14.47 5.07 5.83
N THR A 70 13.39 4.48 6.37
CA THR A 70 12.81 4.91 7.65
C THR A 70 13.30 4.13 8.87
N ASN A 71 14.16 3.13 8.64
CA ASN A 71 14.73 2.27 9.67
C ASN A 71 13.68 1.55 10.54
N GLY A 72 12.51 1.25 9.98
CA GLY A 72 11.42 0.54 10.65
C GLY A 72 10.06 0.94 10.15
N GLY A 73 9.03 0.56 10.90
CA GLY A 73 7.67 0.98 10.59
C GLY A 73 6.60 0.17 11.31
N MET A 74 5.38 0.48 10.94
CA MET A 74 4.13 -0.09 11.44
C MET A 74 3.22 -0.38 10.26
N TYR A 75 2.54 -1.52 10.25
CA TYR A 75 1.74 -1.97 9.12
C TYR A 75 0.33 -2.33 9.56
N ILE A 76 -0.66 -1.75 8.89
CA ILE A 76 -2.08 -2.05 9.04
C ILE A 76 -2.53 -2.70 7.73
N ASP A 77 -3.22 -3.83 7.83
CA ASP A 77 -3.88 -4.48 6.71
C ASP A 77 -5.36 -4.61 7.04
N GLY A 78 -6.18 -3.84 6.34
CA GLY A 78 -7.61 -3.76 6.62
C GLY A 78 -8.41 -4.96 6.13
N PHE A 79 -7.86 -5.73 5.18
CA PHE A 79 -8.55 -6.83 4.49
C PHE A 79 -7.55 -7.96 4.25
N ALA A 80 -7.05 -8.50 5.37
CA ALA A 80 -5.79 -9.20 5.42
C ALA A 80 -5.87 -10.69 5.08
N ALA A 81 -7.06 -11.30 4.98
CA ALA A 81 -7.17 -12.70 4.61
C ALA A 81 -6.71 -12.94 3.15
N PRO A 82 -6.26 -14.16 2.83
CA PRO A 82 -5.81 -14.45 1.47
C PRO A 82 -6.98 -14.39 0.48
N GLN A 83 -6.81 -13.61 -0.59
CA GLN A 83 -7.80 -13.54 -1.67
C GLN A 83 -8.02 -14.87 -2.39
N SER A 84 -6.98 -15.73 -2.41
CA SER A 84 -7.08 -17.13 -2.81
C SER A 84 -6.47 -18.02 -1.74
N ARG A 85 -7.31 -18.83 -1.09
CA ARG A 85 -6.91 -19.65 0.08
C ARG A 85 -5.88 -20.73 -0.24
N GLY A 86 -5.77 -21.15 -1.50
CA GLY A 86 -4.80 -22.15 -1.96
C GLY A 86 -3.46 -21.59 -2.44
N HIS A 87 -3.27 -20.27 -2.39
CA HIS A 87 -2.07 -19.59 -2.91
C HIS A 87 -1.43 -18.70 -1.85
N GLU A 88 -0.89 -19.33 -0.79
CA GLU A 88 -0.21 -18.60 0.29
C GLU A 88 0.97 -17.78 -0.23
N GLU A 89 1.64 -18.25 -1.29
CA GLU A 89 2.74 -17.54 -1.92
C GLU A 89 2.31 -16.19 -2.47
N ALA A 90 1.03 -15.95 -2.79
CA ALA A 90 0.50 -14.70 -3.31
C ALA A 90 -0.21 -13.84 -2.23
N TRP A 91 -0.17 -14.26 -0.98
CA TRP A 91 -0.83 -13.60 0.13
C TRP A 91 -0.02 -12.40 0.65
N THR A 92 -0.58 -11.19 0.55
CA THR A 92 0.11 -9.94 0.93
C THR A 92 0.55 -9.92 2.38
N ALA A 93 -0.33 -10.24 3.35
CA ALA A 93 0.02 -10.21 4.77
C ALA A 93 1.23 -11.12 5.08
N ARG A 94 1.28 -12.32 4.49
CA ARG A 94 2.42 -13.23 4.60
C ARG A 94 3.68 -12.63 4.00
N ARG A 95 3.62 -12.18 2.75
CA ARG A 95 4.79 -11.60 2.07
C ARG A 95 5.38 -10.44 2.84
N VAL A 96 4.53 -9.55 3.35
CA VAL A 96 4.93 -8.35 4.10
C VAL A 96 5.60 -8.72 5.44
N LEU A 97 5.15 -9.79 6.11
CA LEU A 97 5.83 -10.34 7.29
C LEU A 97 7.20 -10.94 6.95
N GLU A 98 7.35 -11.52 5.75
CA GLU A 98 8.58 -12.17 5.29
C GLU A 98 9.60 -11.21 4.66
N VAL A 99 9.29 -9.92 4.48
CA VAL A 99 10.21 -8.94 3.89
C VAL A 99 11.46 -8.73 4.75
N GLU A 100 12.63 -8.70 4.09
CA GLU A 100 13.92 -8.34 4.68
C GLU A 100 14.39 -6.91 4.32
N PRO A 101 14.99 -6.17 5.27
CA PRO A 101 15.24 -6.56 6.66
C PRO A 101 13.95 -6.57 7.50
N LYS A 102 13.78 -7.47 8.48
CA LYS A 102 12.58 -7.50 9.37
C LYS A 102 12.44 -6.31 10.35
N ARG A 103 12.35 -5.06 9.87
CA ARG A 103 12.35 -3.84 10.71
C ARG A 103 10.96 -3.30 11.05
N ILE A 104 9.93 -3.66 10.30
CA ILE A 104 8.53 -3.36 10.67
C ILE A 104 8.18 -4.13 11.96
N ARG A 105 7.70 -3.41 12.97
CA ARG A 105 7.56 -3.96 14.34
C ARG A 105 6.15 -4.36 14.69
N ASN A 106 5.15 -3.56 14.34
CA ASN A 106 3.76 -3.83 14.68
C ASN A 106 2.96 -4.07 13.40
N PHE A 107 2.21 -5.17 13.39
CA PHE A 107 1.31 -5.54 12.31
C PHE A 107 -0.09 -5.70 12.88
N TRP A 108 -1.06 -4.99 12.31
CA TRP A 108 -2.49 -5.19 12.59
C TRP A 108 -3.13 -5.78 11.35
N LEU A 109 -3.52 -7.05 11.43
CA LEU A 109 -4.13 -7.79 10.34
C LEU A 109 -5.61 -7.99 10.67
N CYS A 110 -6.48 -7.39 9.88
CA CYS A 110 -7.93 -7.38 10.13
C CYS A 110 -8.65 -8.18 9.05
N ASP A 111 -9.67 -8.94 9.43
CA ASP A 111 -10.60 -9.53 8.47
C ASP A 111 -11.94 -9.86 9.13
N ILE A 112 -12.99 -9.99 8.32
CA ILE A 112 -14.33 -10.37 8.77
C ILE A 112 -14.64 -11.84 8.50
N ASP A 113 -13.94 -12.50 7.56
CA ASP A 113 -14.15 -13.90 7.21
C ASP A 113 -13.56 -14.83 8.28
N PRO A 114 -14.38 -15.65 8.97
CA PRO A 114 -13.89 -16.54 10.02
C PRO A 114 -12.81 -17.53 9.56
N ALA A 115 -12.89 -17.99 8.30
CA ALA A 115 -11.88 -18.88 7.74
C ALA A 115 -10.56 -18.14 7.43
N GLY A 116 -10.63 -16.93 6.89
CA GLY A 116 -9.50 -16.02 6.75
C GLY A 116 -8.82 -15.71 8.09
N ILE A 117 -9.62 -15.46 9.14
CA ILE A 117 -9.13 -15.25 10.51
C ILE A 117 -8.38 -16.47 11.05
N LYS A 118 -8.85 -17.70 10.76
CA LYS A 118 -8.12 -18.91 11.13
C LYS A 118 -6.74 -18.94 10.46
N GLN A 119 -6.64 -18.61 9.17
CA GLN A 119 -5.35 -18.53 8.47
C GLN A 119 -4.45 -17.43 9.06
N LEU A 120 -5.01 -16.25 9.37
CA LEU A 120 -4.27 -15.16 9.99
C LEU A 120 -3.73 -15.52 11.37
N ARG A 121 -4.47 -16.31 12.16
CA ARG A 121 -4.00 -16.82 13.46
C ARG A 121 -2.83 -17.79 13.30
N THR A 122 -2.84 -18.65 12.27
CA THR A 122 -1.68 -19.50 11.92
C THR A 122 -0.48 -18.64 11.55
N LEU A 123 -0.67 -17.66 10.66
CA LEU A 123 0.40 -16.75 10.23
C LEU A 123 0.99 -15.93 11.40
N LYS A 124 0.14 -15.50 12.34
CA LYS A 124 0.57 -14.88 13.59
C LYS A 124 1.44 -15.82 14.42
N ALA A 125 1.08 -17.10 14.56
CA ALA A 125 1.86 -18.04 15.35
C ALA A 125 3.29 -18.22 14.80
N GLU A 126 3.46 -18.11 13.49
CA GLU A 126 4.76 -18.25 12.81
C GLU A 126 5.63 -16.99 12.90
N HIS A 127 5.04 -15.79 12.82
CA HIS A 127 5.81 -14.54 12.71
C HIS A 127 5.76 -13.64 13.95
N HIS A 128 4.87 -13.88 14.91
CA HIS A 128 4.81 -13.11 16.15
C HIS A 128 6.07 -13.36 16.97
N ARG A 129 6.74 -12.29 17.43
CA ARG A 129 8.05 -12.36 18.11
C ARG A 129 9.18 -12.95 17.28
N GLU A 130 9.05 -12.96 15.95
CA GLU A 130 10.12 -13.35 15.04
C GLU A 130 10.42 -12.24 14.00
N PRO A 131 11.39 -11.35 14.27
CA PRO A 131 12.30 -11.31 15.44
C PRO A 131 11.59 -10.87 16.72
N ARG A 132 12.21 -11.04 17.91
CA ARG A 132 11.59 -10.78 19.23
C ARG A 132 10.88 -9.43 19.39
N SER A 133 11.31 -8.42 18.64
CA SER A 133 10.70 -7.09 18.61
C SER A 133 9.37 -7.01 17.86
N ARG A 134 9.07 -7.97 16.97
CA ARG A 134 7.88 -8.00 16.13
C ARG A 134 6.65 -8.42 16.92
N ARG A 135 5.54 -7.72 16.70
CA ARG A 135 4.22 -8.01 17.24
C ARG A 135 3.21 -8.04 16.11
N VAL A 136 2.59 -9.20 15.96
CA VAL A 136 1.46 -9.41 15.04
C VAL A 136 0.17 -9.48 15.85
N PHE A 137 -0.79 -8.64 15.50
CA PHE A 137 -2.15 -8.57 16.04
C PHE A 137 -3.12 -9.00 14.95
N VAL A 138 -4.10 -9.83 15.32
CA VAL A 138 -5.15 -10.30 14.43
C VAL A 138 -6.47 -9.83 15.02
N HIS A 139 -7.24 -9.10 14.23
CA HIS A 139 -8.55 -8.57 14.62
C HIS A 139 -9.63 -9.20 13.75
N GLU A 140 -10.66 -9.74 14.41
CA GLU A 140 -11.82 -10.35 13.78
C GLU A 140 -12.99 -9.36 13.83
N GLY A 141 -13.59 -9.07 12.67
CA GLY A 141 -14.74 -8.18 12.53
C GLY A 141 -14.57 -7.17 11.40
N ASP A 142 -15.49 -6.20 11.34
CA ASP A 142 -15.47 -5.15 10.31
C ASP A 142 -14.31 -4.17 10.57
N PHE A 143 -13.38 -4.08 9.61
CA PHE A 143 -12.27 -3.15 9.69
C PHE A 143 -12.72 -1.68 9.76
N ASN A 144 -13.87 -1.35 9.17
CA ASN A 144 -14.42 0.02 9.23
C ASN A 144 -14.75 0.46 10.66
N GLU A 145 -14.94 -0.49 11.59
CA GLU A 145 -15.15 -0.22 13.01
C GLU A 145 -13.83 -0.35 13.79
N ILE A 146 -13.11 -1.45 13.57
CA ILE A 146 -11.88 -1.82 14.29
C ILE A 146 -10.77 -0.77 14.11
N VAL A 147 -10.72 -0.10 12.96
CA VAL A 147 -9.70 0.93 12.66
C VAL A 147 -9.63 2.00 13.75
N HIS A 148 -10.75 2.36 14.38
CA HIS A 148 -10.79 3.40 15.40
C HIS A 148 -10.05 2.98 16.67
N ASP A 149 -10.16 1.72 17.07
CA ASP A 149 -9.46 1.19 18.24
C ASP A 149 -7.97 0.98 17.96
N ILE A 150 -7.63 0.56 16.74
CA ILE A 150 -6.26 0.53 16.27
C ILE A 150 -5.66 1.93 16.40
N LEU A 151 -6.27 2.95 15.79
CA LEU A 151 -5.72 4.31 15.78
C LEU A 151 -5.60 4.96 17.17
N LYS A 152 -6.41 4.53 18.15
CA LYS A 152 -6.33 4.96 19.55
C LYS A 152 -5.29 4.19 20.37
N SER A 153 -4.70 3.13 19.81
CA SER A 153 -3.73 2.30 20.51
C SER A 153 -2.48 3.09 20.92
N ASP A 154 -2.03 2.87 22.16
CA ASP A 154 -0.77 3.36 22.70
C ASP A 154 0.49 2.79 22.00
N ARG A 155 0.29 1.84 21.07
CA ARG A 155 1.36 1.18 20.31
C ARG A 155 1.86 2.01 19.14
N PHE A 156 1.16 3.08 18.76
CA PHE A 156 1.61 4.00 17.73
C PHE A 156 2.69 4.92 18.26
N THR A 157 3.86 4.91 17.62
CA THR A 157 4.90 5.90 17.92
C THR A 157 4.73 7.09 16.97
N PRO A 158 4.74 8.35 17.45
CA PRO A 158 4.54 9.52 16.60
C PRO A 158 5.58 9.67 15.48
N ARG A 159 6.76 9.05 15.63
CA ARG A 159 7.89 9.12 14.70
C ARG A 159 8.01 7.95 13.74
N ALA A 160 7.27 6.84 13.95
CA ALA A 160 7.35 5.71 13.03
C ALA A 160 6.58 6.01 11.74
N ALA A 161 7.14 5.55 10.61
CA ALA A 161 6.37 5.40 9.39
C ALA A 161 5.27 4.36 9.61
N ILE A 162 4.06 4.67 9.16
CA ILE A 162 2.91 3.79 9.25
C ILE A 162 2.39 3.60 7.85
N PHE A 163 2.14 2.35 7.50
CA PHE A 163 1.60 1.94 6.22
C PHE A 163 0.24 1.30 6.46
N ALA A 164 -0.75 1.64 5.64
CA ALA A 164 -2.05 0.97 5.66
C ALA A 164 -2.38 0.44 4.26
N LEU A 165 -2.54 -0.87 4.16
CA LEU A 165 -3.05 -1.54 2.98
C LEU A 165 -4.57 -1.67 3.07
N LEU A 166 -5.24 -1.19 2.03
CA LEU A 166 -6.67 -1.32 1.80
C LEU A 166 -6.84 -2.10 0.49
N ASP A 167 -6.87 -3.43 0.59
CA ASP A 167 -7.10 -4.34 -0.55
C ASP A 167 -8.51 -4.96 -0.50
N GLN A 168 -9.49 -4.10 -0.30
CA GLN A 168 -10.90 -4.48 -0.21
C GLN A 168 -11.43 -5.06 -1.51
N ARG A 169 -12.55 -5.79 -1.42
CA ARG A 169 -13.33 -6.11 -2.60
C ARG A 169 -14.41 -5.05 -2.80
N ASN A 170 -14.47 -4.53 -4.03
CA ASN A 170 -15.51 -3.60 -4.45
C ASN A 170 -15.65 -2.37 -3.52
N THR A 171 -16.72 -2.29 -2.72
CA THR A 171 -17.12 -1.12 -1.91
C THR A 171 -17.06 -1.39 -0.40
N GLU A 172 -16.37 -2.45 0.04
CA GLU A 172 -16.30 -2.84 1.46
C GLU A 172 -15.60 -1.79 2.35
N CYS A 173 -14.64 -1.00 1.81
CA CYS A 173 -13.95 0.02 2.59
C CYS A 173 -14.69 1.36 2.54
N HIS A 174 -15.22 1.81 3.67
CA HIS A 174 -15.95 3.07 3.77
C HIS A 174 -15.01 4.28 3.66
N TRP A 175 -15.49 5.37 3.07
CA TRP A 175 -14.70 6.60 2.97
C TRP A 175 -14.34 7.19 4.34
N SER A 176 -15.22 7.01 5.34
CA SER A 176 -14.93 7.39 6.73
C SER A 176 -13.69 6.68 7.29
N THR A 177 -13.45 5.43 6.92
CA THR A 177 -12.26 4.64 7.29
C THR A 177 -11.00 5.24 6.68
N VAL A 178 -11.05 5.57 5.37
CA VAL A 178 -9.94 6.23 4.67
C VAL A 178 -9.62 7.58 5.31
N LYS A 179 -10.64 8.39 5.62
CA LYS A 179 -10.50 9.66 6.35
C LYS A 179 -9.89 9.47 7.74
N ALA A 180 -10.34 8.46 8.49
CA ALA A 180 -9.81 8.19 9.82
C ALA A 180 -8.31 7.87 9.78
N LEU A 181 -7.87 7.04 8.82
CA LEU A 181 -6.46 6.74 8.61
C LEU A 181 -5.67 7.99 8.19
N ALA A 182 -6.19 8.78 7.24
CA ALA A 182 -5.51 9.96 6.70
C ALA A 182 -5.40 11.13 7.69
N ASN A 183 -6.33 11.20 8.65
CA ASN A 183 -6.36 12.23 9.69
C ASN A 183 -5.62 11.81 10.96
N ARG A 184 -5.01 10.62 10.98
CA ARG A 184 -4.15 10.23 12.10
C ARG A 184 -2.99 11.21 12.19
N GLY A 185 -2.93 11.95 13.29
CA GLY A 185 -1.84 12.89 13.58
C GLY A 185 -0.49 12.18 13.70
N GLY A 186 0.61 12.89 13.42
CA GLY A 186 1.96 12.34 13.45
C GLY A 186 2.94 13.24 12.71
N ARG A 187 4.20 12.82 12.59
CA ARG A 187 5.20 13.56 11.79
C ARG A 187 4.83 13.63 10.30
N THR A 188 4.31 12.52 9.78
CA THR A 188 3.74 12.38 8.44
C THR A 188 2.42 11.65 8.54
N LYS A 189 1.53 11.84 7.56
CA LYS A 189 0.33 11.01 7.40
C LYS A 189 0.70 9.53 7.23
N ILE A 190 -0.28 8.66 7.46
CA ILE A 190 -0.16 7.23 7.15
C ILE A 190 0.00 7.06 5.64
N GLU A 191 0.95 6.24 5.21
CA GLU A 191 1.11 5.85 3.81
C GLU A 191 -0.05 4.94 3.41
N LEU A 192 -0.98 5.47 2.60
CA LEU A 192 -2.14 4.70 2.15
C LEU A 192 -1.84 3.98 0.84
N MET A 193 -2.09 2.69 0.82
CA MET A 193 -2.02 1.82 -0.35
C MET A 193 -3.42 1.28 -0.59
N TYR A 194 -4.17 1.92 -1.47
CA TYR A 194 -5.58 1.62 -1.70
C TYR A 194 -5.78 0.96 -3.07
N PHE A 195 -6.18 -0.32 -3.09
CA PHE A 195 -6.46 -1.00 -4.34
C PHE A 195 -7.89 -0.72 -4.81
N LEU A 196 -8.02 -0.33 -6.08
CA LEU A 196 -9.29 -0.03 -6.72
C LEU A 196 -9.51 -0.96 -7.91
N GLY A 197 -10.51 -1.85 -7.83
CA GLY A 197 -10.91 -2.72 -8.93
C GLY A 197 -11.72 -2.00 -10.00
N ALA A 198 -11.11 -1.07 -10.75
CA ALA A 198 -11.81 -0.09 -11.59
C ALA A 198 -12.85 -0.71 -12.55
N SER A 199 -12.53 -1.80 -13.24
CA SER A 199 -13.48 -2.43 -14.17
C SER A 199 -14.70 -3.04 -13.47
N TRP A 200 -14.48 -3.66 -12.31
CA TRP A 200 -15.55 -4.30 -11.52
C TRP A 200 -16.41 -3.25 -10.81
N LEU A 201 -15.77 -2.23 -10.24
CA LEU A 201 -16.45 -1.14 -9.58
C LEU A 201 -17.33 -0.38 -10.58
N HIS A 202 -16.80 0.03 -11.74
CA HIS A 202 -17.60 0.74 -12.74
C HIS A 202 -18.85 -0.05 -13.16
N ARG A 203 -18.72 -1.36 -13.34
CA ARG A 203 -19.87 -2.25 -13.58
C ARG A 203 -20.83 -2.27 -12.38
N SER A 204 -20.30 -2.40 -11.17
CA SER A 204 -21.12 -2.42 -9.96
C SER A 204 -21.90 -1.13 -9.79
N LEU A 205 -21.28 0.04 -9.97
CA LEU A 205 -21.93 1.35 -9.87
C LEU A 205 -23.08 1.48 -10.88
N THR A 206 -22.88 1.04 -12.13
CA THR A 206 -23.91 1.16 -13.19
C THR A 206 -25.08 0.19 -13.01
N GLN A 207 -24.85 -0.99 -12.42
CA GLN A 207 -25.87 -2.03 -12.24
C GLN A 207 -26.61 -1.97 -10.90
N SER A 208 -26.13 -1.18 -9.94
CA SER A 208 -26.69 -1.11 -8.59
C SER A 208 -28.04 -0.39 -8.57
N LYS A 209 -29.08 -1.10 -8.10
CA LYS A 209 -30.47 -0.62 -8.05
C LYS A 209 -31.17 -0.85 -6.71
N THR A 210 -30.68 -1.78 -5.88
CA THR A 210 -31.31 -2.08 -4.60
C THR A 210 -30.94 -1.03 -3.54
N PRO A 211 -31.86 -0.69 -2.62
CA PRO A 211 -31.58 0.28 -1.56
C PRO A 211 -30.32 -0.04 -0.75
N ASP A 212 -30.14 -1.32 -0.37
CA ASP A 212 -28.97 -1.75 0.42
C ASP A 212 -27.65 -1.54 -0.32
N ARG A 213 -27.64 -1.86 -1.62
CA ARG A 213 -26.45 -1.69 -2.46
C ARG A 213 -26.12 -0.22 -2.69
N ILE A 214 -27.14 0.63 -2.85
CA ILE A 214 -26.97 2.08 -2.94
C ILE A 214 -26.36 2.60 -1.63
N ALA A 215 -26.91 2.21 -0.47
CA ALA A 215 -26.40 2.62 0.82
C ALA A 215 -24.95 2.15 1.08
N GLU A 216 -24.59 0.97 0.60
CA GLU A 216 -23.20 0.49 0.65
C GLU A 216 -22.25 1.36 -0.19
N ILE A 217 -22.65 1.70 -1.41
CA ILE A 217 -21.87 2.59 -2.27
C ILE A 217 -21.79 4.01 -1.68
N ASP A 218 -22.87 4.50 -1.06
CA ASP A 218 -22.88 5.77 -0.36
C ASP A 218 -21.85 5.78 0.78
N ARG A 219 -21.73 4.69 1.56
CA ARG A 219 -20.71 4.58 2.62
C ARG A 219 -19.30 4.50 2.04
N TRP A 220 -19.11 3.74 0.96
CA TRP A 220 -17.84 3.64 0.23
C TRP A 220 -17.36 4.99 -0.30
N TRP A 221 -18.27 5.78 -0.88
CA TRP A 221 -17.92 7.10 -1.41
C TRP A 221 -17.96 8.20 -0.34
N GLY A 222 -18.71 8.02 0.74
CA GLY A 222 -18.96 9.06 1.74
C GLY A 222 -20.10 10.00 1.38
N GLY A 223 -21.05 9.56 0.56
CA GLY A 223 -22.25 10.31 0.15
C GLY A 223 -22.78 9.89 -1.23
N PRO A 224 -23.95 10.42 -1.67
CA PRO A 224 -24.63 10.01 -2.91
C PRO A 224 -23.98 10.53 -4.20
N GLU A 225 -22.98 11.40 -4.10
CA GLU A 225 -22.29 12.04 -5.23
C GLU A 225 -21.52 11.06 -6.13
N TRP A 226 -21.37 9.80 -5.72
CA TRP A 226 -20.77 8.73 -6.54
C TRP A 226 -21.52 8.49 -7.85
N THR A 227 -22.79 8.92 -7.93
CA THR A 227 -23.60 8.80 -9.15
C THR A 227 -22.95 9.49 -10.36
N SER A 228 -22.20 10.56 -10.13
CA SER A 228 -21.37 11.23 -11.15
C SER A 228 -20.32 10.30 -11.79
N LEU A 229 -19.81 9.32 -11.05
CA LEU A 229 -18.79 8.38 -11.52
C LEU A 229 -19.32 7.43 -12.61
N LYS A 230 -20.64 7.21 -12.67
CA LYS A 230 -21.27 6.33 -13.67
C LYS A 230 -21.04 6.81 -15.11
N ASN A 231 -20.82 8.11 -15.29
CA ASN A 231 -20.65 8.74 -16.60
C ASN A 231 -19.18 8.86 -17.01
N LEU A 232 -18.25 8.42 -16.15
CA LEU A 232 -16.82 8.52 -16.41
C LEU A 232 -16.28 7.26 -17.06
N THR A 233 -15.17 7.40 -17.78
CA THR A 233 -14.38 6.23 -18.19
C THR A 233 -13.78 5.57 -16.94
N GLN A 234 -13.32 4.32 -17.07
CA GLN A 234 -12.63 3.64 -15.96
C GLN A 234 -11.41 4.44 -15.46
N ILE A 235 -10.70 5.11 -16.36
CA ILE A 235 -9.56 5.97 -16.02
C ILE A 235 -10.05 7.23 -15.30
N GLY A 236 -11.07 7.91 -15.85
CA GLY A 236 -11.64 9.10 -15.21
C GLY A 236 -12.18 8.83 -13.80
N MET A 237 -12.76 7.65 -13.57
CA MET A 237 -13.17 7.22 -12.22
C MET A 237 -11.98 7.04 -11.27
N VAL A 238 -10.88 6.46 -11.74
CA VAL A 238 -9.64 6.32 -10.95
C VAL A 238 -9.08 7.70 -10.62
N ASP A 239 -9.04 8.61 -11.60
CA ASP A 239 -8.56 9.98 -11.42
C ASP A 239 -9.41 10.74 -10.39
N GLN A 240 -10.73 10.58 -10.42
CA GLN A 240 -11.63 11.17 -9.41
C GLN A 240 -11.38 10.60 -8.01
N VAL A 241 -11.18 9.29 -7.88
CA VAL A 241 -10.87 8.68 -6.57
C VAL A 241 -9.52 9.21 -6.08
N ALA A 242 -8.48 9.22 -6.92
CA ALA A 242 -7.15 9.72 -6.57
C ALA A 242 -7.18 11.22 -6.21
N ALA A 243 -7.95 12.03 -6.95
CA ALA A 243 -8.12 13.46 -6.68
C ALA A 243 -8.64 13.71 -5.26
N ARG A 244 -9.50 12.85 -4.72
CA ARG A 244 -9.98 12.98 -3.34
C ARG A 244 -8.87 12.75 -2.31
N PHE A 245 -7.92 11.87 -2.55
CA PHE A 245 -6.76 11.72 -1.66
C PHE A 245 -5.91 13.01 -1.64
N SER A 246 -5.77 13.69 -2.78
CA SER A 246 -5.04 14.95 -2.85
C SER A 246 -5.84 16.11 -2.23
N PHE A 247 -7.04 16.40 -2.76
CA PHE A 247 -7.80 17.60 -2.42
C PHE A 247 -8.61 17.48 -1.11
N GLU A 248 -9.21 16.33 -0.84
CA GLU A 248 -10.04 16.13 0.36
C GLU A 248 -9.19 15.71 1.56
N LEU A 249 -8.24 14.79 1.36
CA LEU A 249 -7.41 14.25 2.45
C LEU A 249 -6.08 15.01 2.63
N GLY A 250 -5.71 15.87 1.69
CA GLY A 250 -4.53 16.74 1.78
C GLY A 250 -3.18 16.03 1.63
N TYR A 251 -3.12 14.88 0.93
CA TYR A 251 -1.85 14.21 0.68
C TYR A 251 -1.00 14.96 -0.34
N LYS A 252 0.31 15.11 -0.06
CA LYS A 252 1.24 15.83 -0.96
C LYS A 252 1.55 15.06 -2.24
N HIS A 253 1.61 13.74 -2.16
CA HIS A 253 1.91 12.87 -3.28
C HIS A 253 0.83 11.82 -3.42
N VAL A 254 0.18 11.79 -4.57
CA VAL A 254 -0.86 10.81 -4.91
C VAL A 254 -0.62 10.31 -6.33
N ASN A 255 -0.47 9.00 -6.48
CA ASN A 255 -0.18 8.36 -7.75
C ASN A 255 -1.02 7.09 -7.90
N ALA A 256 -1.60 6.89 -9.08
CA ALA A 256 -2.37 5.70 -9.42
C ALA A 256 -1.57 4.76 -10.32
N PHE A 257 -1.23 3.58 -9.81
CA PHE A 257 -0.40 2.58 -10.50
C PHE A 257 -1.28 1.44 -11.02
N PRO A 258 -1.41 1.23 -12.35
CA PRO A 258 -2.27 0.18 -12.89
C PRO A 258 -1.70 -1.22 -12.62
N ILE A 259 -2.56 -2.18 -12.31
CA ILE A 259 -2.21 -3.60 -12.16
C ILE A 259 -2.93 -4.40 -13.24
N PHE A 260 -2.15 -5.15 -14.00
CA PHE A 260 -2.63 -5.85 -15.19
C PHE A 260 -3.06 -7.29 -14.86
N GLN A 261 -4.04 -7.79 -15.61
CA GLN A 261 -4.57 -9.15 -15.48
C GLN A 261 -3.68 -10.20 -16.15
N ASN A 262 -2.76 -9.78 -17.02
CA ASN A 262 -1.88 -10.66 -17.75
C ASN A 262 -0.61 -9.90 -18.17
N ASP A 263 0.45 -10.66 -18.44
CA ASP A 263 1.78 -10.14 -18.78
C ASP A 263 1.81 -9.38 -20.12
N THR A 264 0.72 -9.44 -20.89
CA THR A 264 0.58 -8.68 -22.15
C THR A 264 0.26 -7.20 -21.93
N GLY A 265 -0.03 -6.77 -20.70
CA GLY A 265 -0.32 -5.36 -20.36
C GLY A 265 -1.66 -4.82 -20.89
N LYS A 266 -2.44 -5.62 -21.63
CA LYS A 266 -3.63 -5.13 -22.35
C LYS A 266 -4.84 -4.92 -21.47
N LYS A 267 -4.96 -5.61 -20.32
CA LYS A 267 -6.15 -5.55 -19.48
C LYS A 267 -5.83 -5.09 -18.06
N ARG A 268 -6.15 -3.82 -17.78
CA ARG A 268 -6.06 -3.21 -16.45
C ARG A 268 -7.23 -3.70 -15.60
N SER A 269 -6.93 -4.30 -14.45
CA SER A 269 -7.97 -4.85 -13.57
C SER A 269 -8.08 -4.08 -12.26
N PHE A 270 -6.94 -3.60 -11.76
CA PHE A 270 -6.87 -2.82 -10.54
C PHE A 270 -5.98 -1.60 -10.75
N TYR A 271 -6.11 -0.63 -9.87
CA TYR A 271 -5.15 0.44 -9.66
C TYR A 271 -4.76 0.45 -8.19
N LEU A 272 -3.47 0.58 -7.91
CA LEU A 272 -3.01 0.99 -6.58
C LEU A 272 -2.99 2.51 -6.53
N ILE A 273 -3.88 3.10 -5.76
CA ILE A 273 -3.79 4.52 -5.39
C ILE A 273 -2.86 4.57 -4.18
N HIS A 274 -1.64 5.07 -4.39
CA HIS A 274 -0.67 5.30 -3.34
C HIS A 274 -0.69 6.78 -2.96
N ALA A 275 -0.87 7.06 -1.67
CA ALA A 275 -0.92 8.41 -1.12
C ALA A 275 0.05 8.57 0.06
N SER A 276 0.85 9.64 0.01
CA SER A 276 1.97 9.86 0.92
C SER A 276 2.24 11.35 1.14
N ASP A 277 2.78 11.67 2.31
CA ASP A 277 3.39 12.98 2.61
C ASP A 277 4.93 12.94 2.58
N HIS A 278 5.53 11.75 2.43
CA HIS A 278 6.97 11.58 2.45
C HIS A 278 7.58 11.80 1.06
N PRO A 279 8.57 12.70 0.89
CA PRO A 279 9.07 13.10 -0.43
C PRO A 279 9.72 11.96 -1.23
N GLU A 280 10.30 10.97 -0.54
CA GLU A 280 10.89 9.79 -1.19
C GLU A 280 9.86 8.72 -1.58
N ALA A 281 8.64 8.77 -1.05
CA ALA A 281 7.65 7.71 -1.27
C ALA A 281 7.30 7.48 -2.75
N PRO A 282 7.10 8.53 -3.58
CA PRO A 282 6.79 8.33 -5.00
C PRO A 282 7.92 7.62 -5.74
N LYS A 283 9.18 8.01 -5.47
CA LYS A 283 10.36 7.37 -6.10
C LYS A 283 10.45 5.90 -5.73
N LEU A 284 10.27 5.58 -4.44
CA LEU A 284 10.32 4.20 -3.94
C LEU A 284 9.18 3.35 -4.50
N MET A 285 7.97 3.90 -4.61
CA MET A 285 6.84 3.20 -5.20
C MET A 285 7.03 2.96 -6.70
N THR A 286 7.51 3.95 -7.46
CA THR A 286 7.83 3.79 -8.88
C THR A 286 8.89 2.71 -9.09
N ARG A 287 9.95 2.69 -8.28
CA ARG A 287 10.99 1.64 -8.32
C ARG A 287 10.40 0.25 -8.04
N ALA A 288 9.56 0.14 -7.01
CA ALA A 288 8.87 -1.11 -6.68
C ALA A 288 7.95 -1.57 -7.83
N TYR A 289 7.23 -0.63 -8.44
CA TYR A 289 6.34 -0.87 -9.56
C TYR A 289 7.10 -1.37 -10.80
N LEU A 290 8.15 -0.67 -11.22
CA LEU A 290 9.00 -1.06 -12.35
C LEU A 290 9.60 -2.46 -12.16
N LYS A 291 10.04 -2.79 -10.94
CA LYS A 291 10.63 -4.11 -10.65
C LYS A 291 9.60 -5.25 -10.67
N THR A 292 8.36 -4.98 -10.28
CA THR A 292 7.34 -6.03 -10.07
C THR A 292 6.36 -6.16 -11.23
N VAL A 293 6.00 -5.05 -11.87
CA VAL A 293 5.04 -4.98 -12.98
C VAL A 293 5.75 -4.74 -14.32
N GLY A 294 6.91 -4.09 -14.32
CA GLY A 294 7.66 -3.73 -15.53
C GLY A 294 7.36 -2.32 -16.03
N SER A 295 8.06 -1.92 -17.10
CA SER A 295 7.75 -0.69 -17.84
C SER A 295 6.59 -0.99 -18.79
N VAL A 296 5.49 -0.26 -18.66
CA VAL A 296 4.34 -0.37 -19.55
C VAL A 296 4.04 1.02 -20.07
N GLU A 297 4.00 1.16 -21.40
CA GLU A 297 3.74 2.44 -22.07
C GLU A 297 2.38 3.04 -21.65
N GLY A 298 2.36 4.35 -21.44
CA GLY A 298 1.22 5.11 -20.91
C GLY A 298 1.05 5.01 -19.39
N THR A 299 2.08 4.63 -18.62
CA THR A 299 2.03 4.59 -17.15
C THR A 299 2.93 5.63 -16.49
N ILE A 300 2.71 5.90 -15.20
CA ILE A 300 3.52 6.85 -14.41
C ILE A 300 5.03 6.51 -14.45
N ALA A 301 5.35 5.23 -14.68
CA ALA A 301 6.72 4.76 -14.80
C ALA A 301 7.46 5.32 -16.03
N ASP A 302 6.75 5.65 -17.11
CA ASP A 302 7.38 6.13 -18.36
C ASP A 302 7.97 7.53 -18.22
N GLY A 303 7.29 8.39 -17.45
CA GLY A 303 7.74 9.77 -17.18
C GLY A 303 8.89 9.87 -16.16
N GLN A 304 9.29 8.75 -15.54
CA GLN A 304 10.31 8.70 -14.48
C GLN A 304 11.49 7.78 -14.78
N THR A 305 11.58 7.23 -16.00
CA THR A 305 12.70 6.40 -16.48
C THR A 305 14.07 7.10 -16.44
N ASN A 306 14.11 8.42 -16.26
CA ASN A 306 15.32 9.25 -16.18
C ASN A 306 15.69 9.72 -14.77
N LEU A 307 15.04 9.25 -13.70
CA LEU A 307 15.48 9.55 -12.34
C LEU A 307 16.73 8.73 -11.99
N PRO A 308 17.82 9.33 -11.48
CA PRO A 308 19.03 8.59 -11.13
C PRO A 308 18.73 7.47 -10.12
N TRP A 309 19.36 6.32 -10.34
CA TRP A 309 19.22 5.08 -9.58
C TRP A 309 19.81 5.19 -8.17
#